data_AF-A0A382PHS8-F1
#
_entry.id   AF-A0A382PHS8-F1
#
_cell.length_a   1.000
_cell.length_b   1.000
_cell.length_c   1.000
_cell.angle_alpha   90.00
_cell.angle_beta   90.00
_cell.angle_gamma   90.00
#
_symmetry.space_group_name_H-M   'P 1'
#
loop_
_entity.id
_entity.type
_entity.pdbx_description
1 polymer ?
#
loop_
_entity_poly.entity_id
_entity_poly.type
_entity_poly.pdbx_seq_one_letter_code
_entity_poly.pdbx_strand_id
1 'polypeptide(L)' 'IKLIGWEHFGKNKWIYKLEEIGDKTKITHIFDWSKSLSEKSVQFFIKQNKENMKNSLNKLEEFLNRTYT' A
#
# COMPACT_ATOMS: atom_id res chain seq x y z
N ILE A 1 7.63 1.52 14.73
CA ILE A 1 7.19 1.70 13.31
C ILE A 1 8.02 0.77 12.45
N LYS A 2 7.39 -0.07 11.65
CA LYS A 2 8.06 -0.94 10.66
C LYS A 2 7.64 -0.53 9.25
N LEU A 3 8.59 -0.53 8.32
CA LEU A 3 8.33 -0.24 6.91
C LEU A 3 8.63 -1.49 6.08
N ILE A 4 7.71 -1.84 5.20
CA ILE A 4 7.89 -2.87 4.18
C ILE A 4 7.58 -2.20 2.86
N GLY A 5 8.52 -2.20 1.94
CA GLY A 5 8.28 -1.60 0.64
C GLY A 5 9.18 -2.15 -0.44
N TRP A 6 8.77 -1.93 -1.67
CA TRP A 6 9.50 -2.34 -2.86
C TRP A 6 9.34 -1.29 -3.95
N GLU A 7 10.29 -1.30 -4.88
CA GLU A 7 10.32 -0.43 -6.05
C GLU A 7 10.02 -1.26 -7.31
N HIS A 8 9.16 -0.75 -8.20
CA HIS A 8 8.98 -1.34 -9.52
C HIS A 8 9.88 -0.68 -10.57
N PHE A 9 9.99 -1.31 -11.74
CA PHE A 9 10.74 -0.81 -12.91
C PHE A 9 10.47 0.67 -13.28
N GLY A 10 9.28 1.21 -12.96
CA GLY A 10 8.95 2.62 -13.17
C GLY A 10 9.49 3.61 -12.12
N LYS A 11 10.32 3.16 -11.16
CA LYS A 11 10.76 3.88 -9.95
C LYS A 11 9.64 4.29 -8.99
N ASN A 12 8.45 3.71 -9.17
CA ASN A 12 7.35 3.83 -8.22
C ASN A 12 7.62 2.92 -7.03
N LYS A 13 7.38 3.42 -5.81
CA LYS A 13 7.51 2.65 -4.58
C LYS A 13 6.13 2.40 -3.96
N TRP A 14 5.94 1.18 -3.50
CA TRP A 14 4.80 0.81 -2.67
C TRP A 14 5.32 0.49 -1.29
N ILE A 15 4.77 1.13 -0.28
CA ILE A 15 5.26 1.06 1.09
C ILE A 15 4.07 0.80 2.01
N TYR A 16 4.16 -0.24 2.82
CA TYR A 16 3.33 -0.43 3.99
C TYR A 16 4.06 0.10 5.21
N LYS A 17 3.46 1.10 5.86
CA LYS A 17 3.86 1.57 7.19
C LYS A 17 3.00 0.87 8.23
N LEU A 18 3.66 0.13 9.11
CA LEU A 18 3.05 -0.61 10.21
C LEU A 18 3.36 0.11 11.52
N GLU A 19 2.30 0.53 12.20
CA GLU A 19 2.36 1.24 13.48
C GLU A 19 1.60 0.44 14.52
N GLU A 20 2.25 0.11 15.63
CA GLU A 20 1.58 -0.51 16.78
C GLU A 20 0.69 0.53 17.46
N ILE A 21 -0.58 0.19 17.66
CA ILE A 21 -1.57 1.00 18.34
C ILE A 21 -2.31 0.10 19.32
N GLY A 22 -1.81 0.06 20.55
CA GLY A 22 -2.31 -0.85 21.59
C GLY A 22 -2.08 -2.31 21.20
N ASP A 23 -3.15 -3.08 21.16
CA ASP A 23 -3.21 -4.49 20.73
C ASP A 23 -3.37 -4.65 19.20
N LYS A 24 -3.47 -3.54 18.46
CA LYS A 24 -3.71 -3.54 17.01
C LYS A 24 -2.51 -2.98 16.26
N THR A 25 -2.48 -3.27 14.96
CA THR A 25 -1.53 -2.64 14.03
C THR A 25 -2.30 -1.75 13.06
N LYS A 26 -1.97 -0.45 13.02
CA LYS A 26 -2.40 0.44 11.95
C LYS A 26 -1.48 0.25 10.76
N ILE A 27 -2.06 -0.16 9.64
CA ILE A 27 -1.36 -0.32 8.37
C ILE A 27 -1.74 0.86 7.46
N THR A 28 -0.74 1.62 7.02
CA THR A 28 -0.91 2.67 6.01
C THR A 28 -0.22 2.25 4.73
N HIS A 29 -0.96 2.14 3.63
CA HIS A 29 -0.43 1.83 2.31
C HIS A 29 -0.11 3.14 1.57
N ILE A 30 1.16 3.33 1.21
CA ILE A 30 1.69 4.54 0.58
C ILE A 30 2.17 4.17 -0.82
N PHE A 31 1.75 4.97 -1.80
CA PHE A 31 2.26 4.94 -3.16
C PHE A 31 3.13 6.19 -3.38
N ASP A 32 4.45 6.02 -3.36
CA ASP A 32 5.42 7.09 -3.61
C ASP A 32 5.87 7.04 -5.07
N TRP A 33 5.47 8.09 -5.78
CA TRP A 33 5.75 8.30 -7.20
C TRP A 33 6.58 9.58 -7.43
N SER A 34 7.23 10.09 -6.37
CA SER A 34 8.07 11.29 -6.45
C SER A 34 9.30 11.14 -7.34
N LYS A 35 9.73 9.89 -7.59
CA LYS A 35 10.87 9.52 -8.45
C LYS A 35 10.47 8.77 -9.71
N SER A 36 9.18 8.75 -10.03
CA SER A 36 8.66 8.03 -11.18
C SER A 36 9.29 8.50 -12.48
N LEU A 37 9.56 7.55 -13.37
CA LEU A 37 10.12 7.83 -14.69
C LEU A 37 9.12 8.54 -15.63
N SER A 38 7.81 8.42 -15.37
CA SER A 38 6.75 9.00 -16.20
C SER A 38 5.55 9.41 -15.35
N GLU A 39 5.37 10.71 -15.17
CA GLU A 39 4.19 11.27 -14.49
C GLU A 39 2.90 10.93 -15.26
N LYS A 40 2.90 11.00 -16.59
CA LYS A 40 1.72 10.68 -17.42
C LYS A 40 1.20 9.28 -17.15
N SER A 41 2.11 8.30 -17.08
CA SER A 41 1.74 6.91 -16.78
C SER A 41 1.18 6.77 -15.37
N VAL A 42 1.75 7.48 -14.39
CA VAL A 42 1.21 7.50 -13.02
C VAL A 42 -0.20 8.08 -13.00
N GLN A 43 -0.42 9.24 -13.62
CA GLN A 43 -1.73 9.90 -13.67
C GLN A 43 -2.79 9.04 -14.36
N PHE A 44 -2.41 8.28 -15.39
CA PHE A 44 -3.32 7.36 -16.07
C PHE A 44 -3.89 6.30 -15.13
N PHE A 45 -3.05 5.76 -14.22
CA PHE A 45 -3.45 4.69 -13.30
C PHE A 45 -3.79 5.17 -11.88
N ILE A 46 -3.60 6.45 -11.53
CA ILE A 46 -3.64 6.90 -10.12
C ILE A 46 -5.00 6.61 -9.44
N LYS A 47 -6.10 6.80 -10.17
CA LYS A 47 -7.45 6.52 -9.66
C LYS A 47 -7.65 5.02 -9.42
N GLN A 48 -7.24 4.19 -10.37
CA GLN A 48 -7.33 2.73 -10.28
C GLN A 48 -6.43 2.20 -9.15
N ASN A 49 -5.21 2.73 -9.03
CA ASN A 49 -4.27 2.37 -7.96
C ASN A 49 -4.87 2.67 -6.59
N LYS A 50 -5.48 3.84 -6.39
CA LYS A 50 -6.12 4.20 -5.12
C LYS A 50 -7.20 3.20 -4.71
N GLU A 51 -8.09 2.84 -5.63
CA GLU A 51 -9.15 1.85 -5.33
C GLU A 51 -8.59 0.46 -5.08
N ASN A 52 -7.59 0.03 -5.88
CA ASN A 52 -6.92 -1.24 -5.69
C ASN A 52 -6.19 -1.33 -4.34
N MET A 53 -5.56 -0.24 -3.89
CA MET A 53 -4.91 -0.15 -2.58
C MET A 53 -5.91 -0.35 -1.46
N LYS A 54 -7.05 0.33 -1.53
CA LYS A 54 -8.15 0.19 -0.56
C LYS A 54 -8.65 -1.25 -0.53
N ASN A 55 -8.96 -1.82 -1.69
CA ASN A 55 -9.43 -3.20 -1.80
C ASN A 55 -8.40 -4.21 -1.28
N SER A 56 -7.11 -3.96 -1.48
CA SER A 56 -6.04 -4.82 -0.97
C SER A 56 -5.96 -4.80 0.56
N LEU A 57 -6.15 -3.62 1.18
CA LEU A 57 -6.20 -3.52 2.64
C LEU A 57 -7.44 -4.21 3.22
N ASN A 58 -8.61 -4.06 2.59
CA ASN A 58 -9.82 -4.77 3.00
C ASN A 58 -9.64 -6.29 2.94
N LYS A 59 -9.07 -6.80 1.84
CA LYS A 59 -8.79 -8.24 1.70
C LYS A 59 -7.75 -8.74 2.71
N LEU A 60 -6.77 -7.92 3.06
CA LEU A 60 -5.80 -8.25 4.10
C LEU A 60 -6.49 -8.37 5.47
N GLU A 61 -7.37 -7.43 5.80
CA GLU A 61 -8.16 -7.49 7.03
C GLU A 61 -9.05 -8.75 7.06
N GLU A 62 -9.75 -9.05 5.96
CA GLU A 62 -10.54 -10.28 5.83
C GLU A 62 -9.68 -11.55 6.01
N PHE A 63 -8.49 -11.59 5.40
CA PHE A 63 -7.56 -12.73 5.50
C PHE A 63 -7.07 -12.94 6.94
N LEU A 64 -6.68 -11.87 7.63
CA LEU A 64 -6.24 -11.93 9.03
C LEU A 64 -7.39 -12.41 9.92
N ASN A 65 -8.58 -11.85 9.75
CA ASN A 65 -9.75 -12.26 10.56
C ASN A 65 -10.11 -13.74 10.40
N ARG A 66 -9.93 -14.33 9.21
CA ARG A 66 -10.14 -15.76 8.95
C ARG A 66 -9.06 -16.67 9.52
N THR A 67 -7.83 -16.17 9.63
CA THR A 67 -6.67 -16.99 10.03
C THR A 67 -6.51 -17.04 11.54
N TYR A 68 -7.06 -16.06 12.26
CA TYR A 68 -7.00 -15.96 13.72
C TYR A 68 -8.37 -16.20 14.40
N THR A 69 -9.33 -16.78 13.68
CA THR A 69 -10.54 -17.41 14.24
C THR A 69 -10.37 -18.91 14.33
#